data_AF-A0A1H4LW55-F1
#
_entry.id   AF-A0A1H4LW55-F1
#
_cell.length_a   1.000
_cell.length_b   1.000
_cell.length_c   1.000
_cell.angle_alpha   90.00
_cell.angle_beta   90.00
_cell.angle_gamma   90.00
#
_symmetry.space_group_name_H-M   'P 1'
#
loop_
_entity.id
_entity.type
_entity.pdbx_description
1 polymer ?
#
loop_
_entity_poly.entity_id
_entity_poly.type
_entity_poly.pdbx_seq_one_letter_code
_entity_poly.pdbx_strand_id
1 'polypeptide(L)'
;MQSLLVITNSDAGTSDEENLALALGVLRQEASVEVARTSNPGELDGVLHRAGGRTVVVAGGDGSMHAVITALHKRHELADTTLGLLPMGTGNDFARGNDIPLEIEDAARLVLSGEARPVDLIIDETGNIVVNNVHVGVGAQASRRGARWKSRLGSVGVGKVNLGKLGYPIGAALSAFHPPEWRLRVELDGKVVNDVDTPVLMVAIGNGGNVGGGTELNPDADTEDGLLDVMVSRAVEPLAKLGYVLRLRKGEHDQRDDVLSLRGTSVKVSGDEFWLSADGEISGPERSRSWRLERAAYSMILPA
;
A
#
# COMPACT_ATOMS: atom_id res chain seq x y z
N MET A 1 5.51 19.29 26.36
CA MET A 1 6.44 18.40 25.66
C MET A 1 5.61 17.27 25.09
N GLN A 2 5.62 17.08 23.77
CA GLN A 2 4.84 16.02 23.13
C GLN A 2 5.29 14.66 23.67
N SER A 3 4.37 13.69 23.74
CA SER A 3 4.70 12.33 24.16
C SER A 3 4.43 11.37 23.01
N LEU A 4 5.45 10.61 22.66
CA LEU A 4 5.49 9.72 21.51
C LEU A 4 5.63 8.27 21.99
N LEU A 5 4.91 7.37 21.34
CA LEU A 5 5.13 5.93 21.40
C LEU A 5 5.65 5.47 20.04
N VAL A 6 6.95 5.19 19.96
CA VAL A 6 7.58 4.67 18.74
C VAL A 6 7.46 3.15 18.74
N ILE A 7 6.76 2.61 17.74
CA ILE A 7 6.60 1.18 17.53
C ILE A 7 7.50 0.74 16.38
N THR A 8 8.38 -0.22 16.64
CA THR A 8 9.27 -0.82 15.63
C THR A 8 9.20 -2.34 15.65
N ASN A 9 9.57 -2.97 14.54
CA ASN A 9 9.65 -4.43 14.46
C ASN A 9 10.84 -4.95 15.28
N SER A 10 10.67 -6.05 16.02
CA SER A 10 11.77 -6.73 16.74
C SER A 10 12.83 -7.30 15.80
N ASP A 11 12.41 -7.66 14.59
CA ASP A 11 13.26 -8.34 13.60
C ASP A 11 13.97 -7.34 12.66
N ALA A 12 14.05 -6.08 13.09
CA ALA A 12 14.72 -4.99 12.37
C ALA A 12 16.20 -5.34 12.10
N GLY A 13 16.66 -5.07 10.87
CA GLY A 13 18.05 -5.31 10.48
C GLY A 13 19.02 -4.30 11.12
N THR A 14 20.33 -4.52 10.99
CA THR A 14 21.34 -3.59 11.53
C THR A 14 21.20 -2.16 10.98
N SER A 15 20.87 -2.00 9.69
CA SER A 15 20.58 -0.69 9.09
C SER A 15 19.38 0.00 9.73
N ASP A 16 18.38 -0.79 10.13
CA ASP A 16 17.14 -0.29 10.71
C ASP A 16 17.41 0.20 12.14
N GLU A 17 18.26 -0.49 12.90
CA GLU A 17 18.70 -0.07 14.23
C GLU A 17 19.46 1.26 14.20
N GLU A 18 20.38 1.44 13.24
CA GLU A 18 21.13 2.68 13.06
C GLU A 18 20.20 3.85 12.72
N ASN A 19 19.30 3.65 11.75
CA ASN A 19 18.30 4.64 11.36
C ASN A 19 17.37 5.00 12.52
N LEU A 20 16.88 4.00 13.27
CA LEU A 20 16.06 4.23 14.46
C LEU A 20 16.82 5.04 15.50
N ALA A 21 18.11 4.76 15.74
CA ALA A 21 18.92 5.52 16.68
C ALA A 21 19.06 6.99 16.26
N LEU A 22 19.28 7.27 14.97
CA LEU A 22 19.30 8.63 14.43
C LEU A 22 17.97 9.35 14.65
N ALA A 23 16.86 8.70 14.28
CA ALA A 23 15.51 9.24 14.46
C ALA A 23 15.22 9.58 15.94
N LEU A 24 15.52 8.65 16.85
CA LEU A 24 15.33 8.84 18.28
C LEU A 24 16.21 9.96 18.84
N GLY A 25 17.40 10.17 18.27
CA GLY A 25 18.30 11.28 18.61
C GLY A 25 17.67 12.63 18.32
N VAL A 26 16.91 12.75 17.23
CA VAL A 26 16.12 13.95 16.89
C VAL A 26 14.89 14.06 17.79
N LEU A 27 14.06 13.02 17.85
CA LEU A 27 12.79 13.05 18.60
C LEU A 27 12.98 13.39 20.09
N ARG A 28 14.01 12.84 20.74
CA ARG A 28 14.27 13.04 22.16
C ARG A 28 14.78 14.44 22.52
N GLN A 29 15.09 15.28 21.54
CA GLN A 29 15.44 16.69 21.79
C GLN A 29 14.21 17.50 22.21
N GLU A 30 13.02 17.13 21.71
CA GLU A 30 11.80 17.95 21.84
C GLU A 30 10.58 17.18 22.37
N ALA A 31 10.66 15.84 22.44
CA ALA A 31 9.56 14.99 22.89
C ALA A 31 10.00 13.93 23.93
N SER A 32 9.05 13.50 24.75
CA SER A 32 9.19 12.29 25.58
C SER A 32 8.91 11.07 24.71
N VAL A 33 9.89 10.18 24.55
CA VAL A 33 9.79 9.05 23.62
C VAL A 33 9.88 7.72 24.37
N GLU A 34 8.81 6.93 24.33
CA GLU A 34 8.83 5.50 24.65
C GLU A 34 9.03 4.70 23.36
N VAL A 35 9.87 3.66 23.40
CA VAL A 35 10.08 2.76 22.26
C VAL A 35 9.57 1.39 22.63
N ALA A 36 8.67 0.86 21.81
CA ALA A 36 8.15 -0.49 21.91
C ALA A 36 8.58 -1.31 20.69
N ARG A 37 9.09 -2.51 20.95
CA ARG A 37 9.47 -3.48 19.92
C ARG A 37 8.43 -4.58 19.90
N THR A 38 7.91 -4.89 18.73
CA THR A 38 6.87 -5.92 18.56
C THR A 38 7.30 -6.94 17.53
N SER A 39 7.19 -8.22 17.86
CA SER A 39 7.50 -9.36 16.99
C SER A 39 6.24 -10.02 16.40
N ASN A 40 5.08 -9.77 17.01
CA ASN A 40 3.83 -10.41 16.66
C ASN A 40 2.62 -9.51 16.97
N PRO A 41 1.44 -9.79 16.39
CA PRO A 41 0.24 -8.99 16.60
C PRO A 41 -0.22 -8.88 18.07
N GLY A 42 -0.02 -9.92 18.88
CA GLY A 42 -0.44 -9.91 20.29
C GLY A 42 0.38 -8.94 21.15
N GLU A 43 1.68 -8.82 20.89
CA GLU A 43 2.54 -7.79 21.52
C GLU A 43 2.11 -6.38 21.12
N LEU A 44 1.75 -6.20 19.83
CA LEU A 44 1.29 -4.92 19.30
C LEU A 44 0.02 -4.44 20.01
N ASP A 45 -0.97 -5.32 20.21
CA ASP A 45 -2.20 -4.97 20.94
C ASP A 45 -1.92 -4.49 22.37
N GLY A 46 -1.01 -5.17 23.08
CA GLY A 46 -0.63 -4.79 24.43
C GLY A 46 0.09 -3.44 24.48
N VAL A 47 0.93 -3.16 23.48
CA VAL A 47 1.65 -1.88 23.33
C VAL A 47 0.67 -0.74 23.04
N LEU A 48 -0.23 -0.92 22.08
CA LEU A 48 -1.23 0.09 21.71
C LEU A 48 -2.18 0.41 22.85
N HIS A 49 -2.59 -0.59 23.64
CA HIS A 49 -3.42 -0.35 24.83
C HIS A 49 -2.75 0.61 25.84
N ARG A 50 -1.42 0.59 25.91
CA ARG A 50 -0.65 1.49 26.79
C ARG A 50 -0.36 2.85 26.16
N ALA A 51 -0.72 3.08 24.89
CA ALA A 51 -0.42 4.33 24.18
C ALA A 51 -1.01 5.56 24.91
N GLY A 52 -2.16 5.44 25.57
CA GLY A 52 -2.62 6.44 26.54
C GLY A 52 -2.72 7.87 25.98
N GLY A 53 -3.19 8.02 24.73
CA GLY A 53 -3.35 9.30 24.05
C GLY A 53 -2.07 9.90 23.44
N ARG A 54 -0.96 9.17 23.48
CA ARG A 54 0.29 9.57 22.80
C ARG A 54 0.16 9.45 21.29
N THR A 55 0.90 10.29 20.56
CA THR A 55 1.10 10.07 19.12
C THR A 55 1.82 8.74 18.93
N VAL A 56 1.24 7.84 18.16
CA VAL A 56 1.85 6.55 17.83
C VAL A 56 2.70 6.72 16.57
N VAL A 57 3.99 6.53 16.70
CA VAL A 57 4.96 6.70 15.60
C VAL A 57 5.37 5.31 15.12
N VAL A 58 5.05 4.97 13.89
CA VAL A 58 5.47 3.70 13.27
C VAL A 58 6.86 3.87 12.70
N ALA A 59 7.82 3.10 13.19
CA ALA A 59 9.18 3.01 12.65
C ALA A 59 9.32 1.71 11.86
N GLY A 60 9.14 1.80 10.54
CA GLY A 60 9.05 0.63 9.68
C GLY A 60 8.65 0.97 8.24
N GLY A 61 8.23 -0.06 7.50
CA GLY A 61 7.68 0.09 6.15
C GLY A 61 6.16 -0.02 6.11
N ASP A 62 5.61 -0.12 4.89
CA ASP A 62 4.16 -0.18 4.64
C ASP A 62 3.46 -1.32 5.40
N GLY A 63 4.10 -2.49 5.53
CA GLY A 63 3.55 -3.61 6.29
C GLY A 63 3.44 -3.35 7.80
N SER A 64 4.40 -2.62 8.39
CA SER A 64 4.33 -2.21 9.80
C SER A 64 3.21 -1.21 10.02
N MET A 65 3.05 -0.26 9.09
CA MET A 65 1.95 0.70 9.12
C MET A 65 0.59 -0.02 9.01
N HIS A 66 0.45 -0.91 8.04
CA HIS A 66 -0.76 -1.73 7.87
C HIS A 66 -1.12 -2.50 9.14
N ALA A 67 -0.13 -3.10 9.81
CA ALA A 67 -0.34 -3.82 11.07
C ALA A 67 -0.84 -2.91 12.20
N VAL A 68 -0.25 -1.73 12.38
CA VAL A 68 -0.66 -0.76 13.41
C VAL A 68 -2.07 -0.23 13.14
N ILE A 69 -2.36 0.19 11.91
CA ILE A 69 -3.69 0.71 11.54
C ILE A 69 -4.74 -0.41 11.70
N THR A 70 -4.43 -1.64 11.27
CA THR A 70 -5.34 -2.79 11.44
C THR A 70 -5.64 -3.06 12.92
N ALA A 71 -4.62 -3.04 13.78
CA ALA A 71 -4.80 -3.28 15.21
C ALA A 71 -5.67 -2.18 15.85
N LEU A 72 -5.38 -0.91 15.57
CA LEU A 72 -6.18 0.22 16.05
C LEU A 72 -7.62 0.18 15.52
N HIS A 73 -7.82 -0.19 14.24
CA HIS A 73 -9.14 -0.31 13.64
C HIS A 73 -9.98 -1.39 14.33
N LYS A 74 -9.42 -2.59 14.53
CA LYS A 74 -10.07 -3.70 15.25
C LYS A 74 -10.43 -3.36 16.70
N ARG A 75 -9.69 -2.42 17.30
CA ARG A 75 -9.92 -1.92 18.65
C ARG A 75 -10.91 -0.76 18.71
N HIS A 76 -11.36 -0.25 17.55
CA HIS A 76 -12.17 0.97 17.44
C HIS A 76 -11.49 2.22 18.05
N GLU A 77 -10.15 2.25 18.06
CA GLU A 77 -9.33 3.35 18.62
C GLU A 77 -8.64 4.18 17.52
N LEU A 78 -8.79 3.78 16.25
CA LEU A 78 -8.07 4.38 15.12
C LEU A 78 -8.42 5.86 14.91
N ALA A 79 -9.70 6.23 14.98
CA ALA A 79 -10.15 7.61 14.79
C ALA A 79 -9.64 8.57 15.88
N ASP A 80 -9.37 8.04 17.08
CA ASP A 80 -8.88 8.81 18.24
C ASP A 80 -7.35 8.85 18.32
N THR A 81 -6.65 8.19 17.40
CA THR A 81 -5.19 8.05 17.43
C THR A 81 -4.54 8.87 16.32
N THR A 82 -3.65 9.77 16.69
CA THR A 82 -2.74 10.42 15.74
C THR A 82 -1.53 9.52 15.47
N LEU A 83 -1.27 9.26 14.19
CA LEU A 83 -0.15 8.45 13.72
C LEU A 83 0.99 9.31 13.17
N GLY A 84 2.22 8.84 13.28
CA GLY A 84 3.38 9.35 12.55
C GLY A 84 4.16 8.21 11.91
N LEU A 85 5.02 8.51 10.93
CA LEU A 85 5.83 7.51 10.24
C LEU A 85 7.31 7.91 10.23
N LEU A 86 8.15 6.95 10.59
CA LEU A 86 9.58 6.93 10.31
C LEU A 86 9.83 5.86 9.22
N PRO A 87 10.02 6.26 7.95
CA PRO A 87 10.01 5.35 6.81
C PRO A 87 11.31 4.55 6.72
N MET A 88 11.29 3.34 7.26
CA MET A 88 12.45 2.43 7.33
C MET A 88 12.28 1.20 6.42
N GLY A 89 11.19 1.12 5.65
CA GLY A 89 10.96 0.08 4.67
C GLY A 89 11.72 0.29 3.36
N THR A 90 11.65 -0.71 2.47
CA THR A 90 12.25 -0.62 1.14
C THR A 90 11.35 0.06 0.11
N GLY A 91 10.02 -0.06 0.26
CA GLY A 91 9.03 0.58 -0.61
C GLY A 91 8.72 1.99 -0.14
N ASN A 92 8.17 2.09 1.08
CA ASN A 92 7.70 3.32 1.71
C ASN A 92 6.69 4.03 0.80
N ASP A 93 5.76 3.27 0.23
CA ASP A 93 4.79 3.77 -0.74
C ASP A 93 3.89 4.84 -0.12
N PHE A 94 3.43 4.60 1.13
CA PHE A 94 2.66 5.59 1.86
C PHE A 94 3.46 6.89 2.09
N ALA A 95 4.73 6.76 2.47
CA ALA A 95 5.59 7.93 2.71
C ALA A 95 5.75 8.77 1.44
N ARG A 96 6.02 8.12 0.31
CA ARG A 96 6.17 8.77 -1.00
C ARG A 96 4.87 9.43 -1.47
N GLY A 97 3.74 8.78 -1.24
CA GLY A 97 2.43 9.30 -1.64
C GLY A 97 1.94 10.49 -0.82
N ASN A 98 2.51 10.72 0.36
CA ASN A 98 2.10 11.79 1.29
C ASN A 98 3.25 12.75 1.61
N ASP A 99 4.26 12.82 0.73
CA ASP A 99 5.42 13.71 0.84
C ASP A 99 6.19 13.63 2.18
N ILE A 100 6.14 12.46 2.84
CA ILE A 100 6.92 12.20 4.05
C ILE A 100 8.38 12.00 3.64
N PRO A 101 9.34 12.76 4.22
CA PRO A 101 10.75 12.62 3.89
C PRO A 101 11.25 11.19 4.10
N LEU A 102 12.04 10.69 3.15
CA LEU A 102 12.62 9.34 3.24
C LEU A 102 13.92 9.31 4.05
N GLU A 103 14.58 10.46 4.20
CA GLU A 103 15.72 10.60 5.11
C GLU A 103 15.22 10.62 6.56
N ILE A 104 15.78 9.73 7.38
CA ILE A 104 15.18 9.37 8.66
C ILE A 104 15.16 10.52 9.67
N GLU A 105 16.17 11.39 9.66
CA GLU A 105 16.23 12.56 10.54
C GLU A 105 15.20 13.61 10.13
N ASP A 106 14.97 13.80 8.82
CA ASP A 106 13.96 14.73 8.31
C ASP A 106 12.54 14.21 8.58
N ALA A 107 12.32 12.91 8.46
CA ALA A 107 11.06 12.27 8.88
C ALA A 107 10.82 12.46 10.39
N ALA A 108 11.86 12.33 11.22
CA ALA A 108 11.76 12.57 12.65
C ALA A 108 11.44 14.03 12.97
N ARG A 109 12.01 14.99 12.23
CA ARG A 109 11.62 16.41 12.35
C ARG A 109 10.16 16.62 11.96
N LEU A 110 9.71 16.00 10.87
CA LEU A 110 8.31 16.06 10.46
C LEU A 110 7.38 15.52 11.56
N VAL A 111 7.72 14.42 12.23
CA VAL A 111 6.91 13.89 13.35
C VAL A 111 6.74 14.90 14.50
N LEU A 112 7.72 15.79 14.71
CA LEU A 112 7.68 16.82 15.75
C LEU A 112 6.94 18.10 15.31
N SER A 113 7.09 18.49 14.04
CA SER A 113 6.65 19.81 13.55
C SER A 113 5.50 19.78 12.55
N GLY A 114 5.14 18.60 12.03
CA GLY A 114 4.08 18.42 11.04
C GLY A 114 2.69 18.61 11.63
N GLU A 115 1.70 18.60 10.76
CA GLU A 115 0.30 18.79 11.11
C GLU A 115 -0.45 17.47 11.14
N ALA A 116 -1.32 17.28 12.13
CA ALA A 116 -2.23 16.15 12.17
C ALA A 116 -3.33 16.37 11.12
N ARG A 117 -3.21 15.69 9.99
CA ARG A 117 -4.13 15.77 8.85
C ARG A 117 -5.00 14.51 8.76
N PRO A 118 -6.27 14.65 8.36
CA PRO A 118 -7.16 13.50 8.22
C PRO A 118 -6.73 12.63 7.04
N VAL A 119 -6.73 11.32 7.23
CA VAL A 119 -6.39 10.35 6.17
C VAL A 119 -7.55 9.36 6.02
N ASP A 120 -7.90 9.10 4.77
CA ASP A 120 -8.94 8.18 4.37
C ASP A 120 -8.46 6.73 4.46
N LEU A 121 -9.42 5.79 4.58
CA LEU A 121 -9.12 4.36 4.67
C LEU A 121 -10.07 3.55 3.82
N ILE A 122 -9.54 2.58 3.07
CA ILE A 122 -10.38 1.65 2.31
C ILE A 122 -10.80 0.51 3.24
N ILE A 123 -12.07 0.15 3.21
CA ILE A 123 -12.63 -0.97 3.97
C ILE A 123 -13.38 -1.89 3.02
N ASP A 124 -13.08 -3.19 3.10
CA ASP A 124 -13.81 -4.20 2.34
C ASP A 124 -15.11 -4.63 3.03
N GLU A 125 -15.96 -5.35 2.29
CA GLU A 125 -17.26 -5.83 2.82
C GLU A 125 -17.17 -6.80 4.01
N THR A 126 -15.98 -7.33 4.31
CA THR A 126 -15.75 -8.19 5.48
C THR A 126 -15.19 -7.42 6.67
N GLY A 127 -14.97 -6.11 6.54
CA GLY A 127 -14.42 -5.25 7.57
C GLY A 127 -12.89 -5.28 7.66
N ASN A 128 -12.18 -5.85 6.68
CA ASN A 128 -10.73 -5.68 6.62
C ASN A 128 -10.38 -4.35 5.96
N ILE A 129 -9.26 -3.78 6.39
CA ILE A 129 -8.79 -2.49 5.92
C ILE A 129 -7.76 -2.64 4.80
N VAL A 130 -7.62 -1.60 4.00
CA VAL A 130 -6.55 -1.43 3.02
C VAL A 130 -6.07 0.01 3.11
N VAL A 131 -4.77 0.19 3.34
CA VAL A 131 -4.13 1.48 3.57
C VAL A 131 -3.75 2.14 2.24
N ASN A 132 -3.18 1.37 1.32
CA ASN A 132 -2.65 1.91 0.06
C ASN A 132 -3.49 1.49 -1.14
N ASN A 133 -3.55 0.18 -1.44
CA ASN A 133 -4.13 -0.25 -2.71
C ASN A 133 -4.61 -1.71 -2.73
N VAL A 134 -5.54 -1.96 -3.64
CA VAL A 134 -6.02 -3.27 -4.05
C VAL A 134 -5.72 -3.49 -5.52
N HIS A 135 -5.21 -4.66 -5.87
CA HIS A 135 -5.14 -5.13 -7.25
C HIS A 135 -5.96 -6.40 -7.44
N VAL A 136 -6.74 -6.43 -8.51
CA VAL A 136 -7.46 -7.60 -9.01
C VAL A 136 -6.92 -7.96 -10.39
N GLY A 137 -6.80 -9.26 -10.68
CA GLY A 137 -6.35 -9.75 -11.99
C GLY A 137 -4.83 -9.89 -12.08
N VAL A 138 -4.20 -9.39 -13.17
CA VAL A 138 -2.75 -9.58 -13.39
C VAL A 138 -1.92 -9.01 -12.23
N GLY A 139 -2.33 -7.91 -11.60
CA GLY A 139 -1.64 -7.35 -10.44
C GLY A 139 -1.53 -8.35 -9.28
N ALA A 140 -2.63 -9.00 -8.89
CA ALA A 140 -2.63 -10.04 -7.86
C ALA A 140 -1.85 -11.30 -8.28
N GLN A 141 -1.92 -11.70 -9.55
CA GLN A 141 -1.12 -12.83 -10.04
C GLN A 141 0.38 -12.52 -10.05
N ALA A 142 0.76 -11.28 -10.37
CA ALA A 142 2.14 -10.80 -10.32
C ALA A 142 2.65 -10.81 -8.87
N SER A 143 1.88 -10.29 -7.91
CA SER A 143 2.17 -10.39 -6.47
C SER A 143 2.35 -11.84 -6.03
N ARG A 144 1.45 -12.76 -6.45
CA ARG A 144 1.53 -14.19 -6.12
C ARG A 144 2.75 -14.88 -6.70
N ARG A 145 3.10 -14.58 -7.95
CA ARG A 145 4.35 -15.08 -8.54
C ARG A 145 5.54 -14.49 -7.78
N GLY A 146 5.58 -13.19 -7.54
CA GLY A 146 6.62 -12.50 -6.78
C GLY A 146 6.84 -13.10 -5.39
N ALA A 147 5.77 -13.37 -4.63
CA ALA A 147 5.84 -14.03 -3.32
C ALA A 147 6.40 -15.45 -3.41
N ARG A 148 5.98 -16.24 -4.40
CA ARG A 148 6.57 -17.58 -4.65
C ARG A 148 8.04 -17.50 -5.05
N TRP A 149 8.44 -16.50 -5.82
CA TRP A 149 9.83 -16.27 -6.19
C TRP A 149 10.67 -15.83 -4.98
N LYS A 150 10.18 -14.92 -4.13
CA LYS A 150 10.83 -14.55 -2.86
C LYS A 150 11.02 -15.77 -1.95
N SER A 151 10.00 -16.63 -1.84
CA SER A 151 10.08 -17.87 -1.04
C SER A 151 11.03 -18.92 -1.63
N ARG A 152 11.14 -19.01 -2.97
CA ARG A 152 12.02 -19.98 -3.65
C ARG A 152 13.48 -19.52 -3.80
N LEU A 153 13.74 -18.22 -3.84
CA LEU A 153 15.07 -17.64 -4.03
C LEU A 153 15.77 -17.26 -2.72
N GLY A 154 15.32 -17.80 -1.58
CA GLY A 154 15.97 -17.61 -0.29
C GLY A 154 17.50 -17.57 -0.43
N SER A 155 18.06 -16.39 -0.18
CA SER A 155 19.50 -16.11 -0.08
C SER A 155 20.42 -16.69 -1.16
N VAL A 156 20.00 -16.81 -2.43
CA VAL A 156 20.93 -17.22 -3.51
C VAL A 156 21.59 -15.99 -4.12
N GLY A 157 22.55 -15.42 -3.37
CA GLY A 157 23.51 -14.44 -3.87
C GLY A 157 24.87 -15.09 -4.07
N VAL A 158 25.18 -15.54 -5.29
CA VAL A 158 26.57 -15.80 -5.70
C VAL A 158 26.83 -15.08 -7.03
N GLY A 159 27.67 -14.06 -6.99
CA GLY A 159 28.30 -13.46 -8.17
C GLY A 159 27.65 -12.17 -8.72
N LYS A 160 28.50 -11.27 -9.23
CA LYS A 160 28.25 -9.90 -9.75
C LYS A 160 27.34 -9.80 -10.99
N VAL A 161 26.36 -10.67 -11.15
CA VAL A 161 25.34 -10.53 -12.20
C VAL A 161 23.97 -10.57 -11.52
N ASN A 162 23.33 -9.41 -11.47
CA ASN A 162 22.03 -9.22 -10.84
C ASN A 162 20.92 -9.82 -11.73
N LEU A 163 20.87 -11.16 -11.83
CA LEU A 163 19.88 -11.89 -12.64
C LEU A 163 18.44 -11.60 -12.19
N GLY A 164 18.23 -11.12 -10.95
CA GLY A 164 16.92 -10.66 -10.47
C GLY A 164 16.37 -9.46 -11.24
N LYS A 165 17.23 -8.57 -11.76
CA LYS A 165 16.83 -7.39 -12.54
C LYS A 165 16.53 -7.72 -14.02
N LEU A 166 17.07 -8.81 -14.56
CA LEU A 166 16.81 -9.29 -15.93
C LEU A 166 15.74 -10.39 -16.00
N GLY A 167 15.51 -11.14 -14.92
CA GLY A 167 14.48 -12.16 -14.82
C GLY A 167 13.06 -11.59 -14.80
N TYR A 168 12.89 -10.39 -14.23
CA TYR A 168 11.59 -9.71 -14.17
C TYR A 168 11.03 -9.33 -15.54
N PRO A 169 11.78 -8.69 -16.47
CA PRO A 169 11.27 -8.39 -17.81
C PRO A 169 11.02 -9.63 -18.67
N ILE A 170 11.84 -10.69 -18.55
CA ILE A 170 11.65 -11.94 -19.32
C ILE A 170 10.45 -12.74 -18.78
N GLY A 171 10.30 -12.82 -17.46
CA GLY A 171 9.15 -13.45 -16.81
C GLY A 171 7.84 -12.70 -17.05
N ALA A 172 7.88 -11.36 -17.08
CA ALA A 172 6.76 -10.51 -17.47
C ALA A 172 6.42 -10.66 -18.97
N ALA A 173 7.42 -10.71 -19.86
CA ALA A 173 7.22 -10.92 -21.30
C ALA A 173 6.68 -12.32 -21.62
N LEU A 174 7.19 -13.38 -20.99
CA LEU A 174 6.65 -14.75 -21.15
C LEU A 174 5.24 -14.89 -20.58
N SER A 175 4.94 -14.18 -19.48
CA SER A 175 3.58 -14.11 -18.93
C SER A 175 2.64 -13.26 -19.78
N ALA A 176 3.17 -12.36 -20.62
CA ALA A 176 2.39 -11.51 -21.53
C ALA A 176 1.86 -12.25 -22.76
N PHE A 177 2.43 -13.42 -23.11
CA PHE A 177 1.94 -14.20 -24.24
C PHE A 177 0.59 -14.88 -23.97
N HIS A 178 0.23 -15.20 -22.72
CA HIS A 178 -1.10 -15.72 -22.32
C HIS A 178 -1.45 -15.42 -20.84
N PRO A 179 -1.45 -14.16 -20.37
CA PRO A 179 -2.02 -13.88 -19.06
C PRO A 179 -3.54 -14.04 -19.19
N PRO A 180 -4.21 -14.67 -18.21
CA PRO A 180 -5.65 -14.76 -18.22
C PRO A 180 -6.22 -13.35 -18.29
N GLU A 181 -7.21 -13.16 -19.16
CA GLU A 181 -8.15 -12.06 -19.05
C GLU A 181 -9.27 -12.48 -18.11
N TRP A 182 -9.94 -11.51 -17.51
CA TRP A 182 -11.11 -11.76 -16.68
C TRP A 182 -12.31 -11.03 -17.24
N ARG A 183 -13.47 -11.69 -17.20
CA ARG A 183 -14.76 -11.06 -17.46
C ARG A 183 -15.32 -10.56 -16.14
N LEU A 184 -15.01 -9.31 -15.81
CA LEU A 184 -15.40 -8.69 -14.55
C LEU A 184 -16.37 -7.53 -14.80
N ARG A 185 -17.46 -7.55 -14.05
CA ARG A 185 -18.32 -6.39 -13.83
C ARG A 185 -17.72 -5.53 -12.73
N VAL A 186 -17.47 -4.27 -13.05
CA VAL A 186 -16.98 -3.25 -12.12
C VAL A 186 -18.06 -2.18 -11.98
N GLU A 187 -18.52 -1.99 -10.76
CA GLU A 187 -19.49 -0.97 -10.39
C GLU A 187 -18.80 0.06 -9.50
N LEU A 188 -18.89 1.34 -9.86
CA LEU A 188 -18.39 2.47 -9.09
C LEU A 188 -19.60 3.33 -8.66
N ASP A 189 -19.80 3.47 -7.35
CA ASP A 189 -20.96 4.15 -6.76
C ASP A 189 -22.30 3.66 -7.35
N GLY A 190 -22.39 2.34 -7.54
CA GLY A 190 -23.56 1.65 -8.11
C GLY A 190 -23.73 1.79 -9.62
N LYS A 191 -22.84 2.51 -10.32
CA LYS A 191 -22.84 2.63 -11.79
C LYS A 191 -21.88 1.63 -12.40
N VAL A 192 -22.35 0.88 -13.39
CA VAL A 192 -21.50 -0.05 -14.15
C VAL A 192 -20.52 0.75 -15.00
N VAL A 193 -19.23 0.57 -14.75
CA VAL A 193 -18.14 1.21 -15.52
C VAL A 193 -17.42 0.21 -16.42
N ASN A 194 -17.53 -1.08 -16.11
CA ASN A 194 -17.14 -2.20 -16.97
C ASN A 194 -18.13 -3.35 -16.75
N ASP A 195 -18.57 -4.03 -17.82
CA ASP A 195 -19.43 -5.21 -17.71
C ASP A 195 -18.70 -6.48 -18.19
N VAL A 196 -19.25 -7.65 -17.89
CA VAL A 196 -18.62 -8.97 -18.14
C VAL A 196 -18.39 -9.30 -19.62
N ASP A 197 -19.02 -8.55 -20.54
CA ASP A 197 -18.79 -8.68 -21.98
C ASP A 197 -17.48 -8.05 -22.44
N THR A 198 -16.91 -7.17 -21.62
CA THR A 198 -15.64 -6.46 -21.87
C THR A 198 -14.55 -7.03 -20.97
N PRO A 199 -13.65 -7.88 -21.50
CA PRO A 199 -12.61 -8.49 -20.70
C PRO A 199 -11.60 -7.44 -20.20
N VAL A 200 -11.07 -7.67 -19.00
CA VAL A 200 -10.09 -6.80 -18.35
C VAL A 200 -8.79 -7.55 -18.07
N LEU A 201 -7.69 -6.82 -18.16
CA LEU A 201 -6.36 -7.25 -17.73
C LEU A 201 -6.24 -7.15 -16.20
N MET A 202 -6.70 -6.05 -15.63
CA MET A 202 -6.66 -5.80 -14.19
C MET A 202 -7.62 -4.69 -13.79
N VAL A 203 -7.98 -4.70 -12.50
CA VAL A 203 -8.61 -3.59 -11.81
C VAL A 203 -7.70 -3.19 -10.65
N ALA A 204 -7.41 -1.90 -10.50
CA ALA A 204 -6.71 -1.36 -9.34
C ALA A 204 -7.60 -0.35 -8.62
N ILE A 205 -7.54 -0.36 -7.30
CA ILE A 205 -8.29 0.54 -6.41
C ILE A 205 -7.25 1.13 -5.47
N GLY A 206 -7.03 2.43 -5.50
CA GLY A 206 -6.02 3.10 -4.69
C GLY A 206 -6.62 4.13 -3.74
N ASN A 207 -6.04 4.20 -2.55
CA ASN A 207 -6.15 5.33 -1.62
C ASN A 207 -4.99 6.31 -1.85
N GLY A 208 -3.80 5.78 -2.16
CA GLY A 208 -2.61 6.55 -2.52
C GLY A 208 -2.08 6.19 -3.90
N GLY A 209 -1.26 7.07 -4.48
CA GLY A 209 -0.87 6.96 -5.90
C GLY A 209 0.23 5.96 -6.22
N ASN A 210 1.01 5.54 -5.21
CA ASN A 210 2.21 4.75 -5.38
C ASN A 210 2.03 3.28 -4.98
N VAL A 211 2.67 2.39 -5.73
CA VAL A 211 2.70 0.96 -5.47
C VAL A 211 4.10 0.38 -5.69
N GLY A 212 4.54 -0.49 -4.78
CA GLY A 212 5.66 -1.41 -5.02
C GLY A 212 7.02 -0.74 -5.10
N GLY A 213 7.23 0.35 -4.34
CA GLY A 213 8.47 1.11 -4.33
C GLY A 213 8.47 2.33 -5.26
N GLY A 214 7.32 3.01 -5.37
CA GLY A 214 7.18 4.27 -6.11
C GLY A 214 6.79 4.13 -7.58
N THR A 215 6.17 3.02 -8.00
CA THR A 215 5.48 3.00 -9.31
C THR A 215 4.14 3.71 -9.13
N GLU A 216 3.97 4.85 -9.80
CA GLU A 216 2.69 5.55 -9.87
C GLU A 216 1.71 4.69 -10.67
N LEU A 217 0.68 4.17 -10.00
CA LEU A 217 -0.41 3.48 -10.67
C LEU A 217 -1.64 4.38 -10.80
N ASN A 218 -1.88 5.21 -9.78
CA ASN A 218 -2.94 6.20 -9.73
C ASN A 218 -2.30 7.57 -9.40
N PRO A 219 -1.68 8.26 -10.36
CA PRO A 219 -0.87 9.46 -10.08
C PRO A 219 -1.67 10.60 -9.41
N ASP A 220 -2.98 10.65 -9.62
CA ASP A 220 -3.87 11.68 -9.06
C ASP A 220 -4.46 11.30 -7.68
N ALA A 221 -4.10 10.15 -7.11
CA ALA A 221 -4.68 9.68 -5.86
C ALA A 221 -4.17 10.49 -4.66
N ASP A 222 -5.13 10.99 -3.87
CA ASP A 222 -4.92 11.81 -2.68
C ASP A 222 -5.60 11.11 -1.50
N THR A 223 -4.85 10.85 -0.43
CA THR A 223 -5.39 10.13 0.73
C THR A 223 -6.32 10.98 1.60
N GLU A 224 -6.57 12.25 1.24
CA GLU A 224 -7.37 13.21 2.02
C GLU A 224 -8.64 13.70 1.28
N ASP A 225 -8.82 13.31 0.01
CA ASP A 225 -9.85 13.92 -0.86
C ASP A 225 -11.24 13.28 -0.72
N GLY A 226 -11.36 12.12 -0.06
CA GLY A 226 -12.59 11.38 0.11
C GLY A 226 -12.97 10.51 -1.08
N LEU A 227 -12.03 10.16 -1.97
CA LEU A 227 -12.28 9.36 -3.16
C LEU A 227 -11.34 8.14 -3.24
N LEU A 228 -11.84 7.08 -3.88
CA LEU A 228 -11.07 5.95 -4.38
C LEU A 228 -10.65 6.25 -5.81
N ASP A 229 -9.39 5.98 -6.15
CA ASP A 229 -8.92 5.96 -7.52
C ASP A 229 -9.02 4.55 -8.11
N VAL A 230 -9.93 4.38 -9.07
CA VAL A 230 -10.24 3.10 -9.71
C VAL A 230 -9.72 3.09 -11.14
N MET A 231 -8.75 2.22 -11.39
CA MET A 231 -8.19 1.98 -12.72
C MET A 231 -8.70 0.64 -13.27
N VAL A 232 -9.28 0.64 -14.47
CA VAL A 232 -9.67 -0.58 -15.19
C VAL A 232 -8.87 -0.68 -16.48
N SER A 233 -7.96 -1.65 -16.57
CA SER A 233 -7.21 -1.92 -17.80
C SER A 233 -7.95 -2.94 -18.66
N ARG A 234 -8.32 -2.55 -19.88
CA ARG A 234 -8.89 -3.38 -20.94
C ARG A 234 -7.84 -3.85 -21.96
N ALA A 235 -6.56 -3.63 -21.65
CA ALA A 235 -5.43 -3.99 -22.50
C ALA A 235 -5.21 -5.52 -22.52
N VAL A 236 -6.14 -6.27 -23.13
CA VAL A 236 -6.12 -7.75 -23.15
C VAL A 236 -5.40 -8.32 -24.38
N GLU A 237 -5.29 -7.56 -25.46
CA GLU A 237 -4.58 -7.98 -26.66
C GLU A 237 -3.05 -7.95 -26.47
N PRO A 238 -2.25 -8.83 -27.09
CA PRO A 238 -0.80 -8.88 -26.87
C PRO A 238 -0.06 -7.56 -27.12
N LEU A 239 -0.41 -6.83 -28.17
CA LEU A 239 0.18 -5.51 -28.47
C LEU A 239 -0.29 -4.44 -27.46
N ALA A 240 -1.55 -4.51 -27.03
CA ALA A 240 -2.09 -3.62 -26.00
C ALA A 240 -1.38 -3.83 -24.66
N LYS A 241 -1.15 -5.08 -24.25
CA LYS A 241 -0.38 -5.47 -23.06
C LYS A 241 1.04 -4.90 -23.10
N LEU A 242 1.74 -5.06 -24.22
CA LEU A 242 3.09 -4.51 -24.38
C LEU A 242 3.07 -2.98 -24.28
N GLY A 243 2.13 -2.33 -24.96
CA GLY A 243 1.94 -0.88 -24.91
C GLY A 243 1.64 -0.37 -23.49
N TYR A 244 0.81 -1.09 -22.73
CA TYR A 244 0.51 -0.80 -21.34
C TYR A 244 1.78 -0.86 -20.48
N VAL A 245 2.55 -1.95 -20.55
CA VAL A 245 3.79 -2.11 -19.77
C VAL A 245 4.82 -1.02 -20.10
N LEU A 246 4.94 -0.63 -21.38
CA LEU A 246 5.86 0.43 -21.79
C LEU A 246 5.45 1.80 -21.26
N ARG A 247 4.15 2.12 -21.24
CA ARG A 247 3.62 3.38 -20.70
C ARG A 247 3.60 3.41 -19.17
N LEU A 248 3.33 2.28 -18.51
CA LEU A 248 3.40 2.16 -17.04
C LEU A 248 4.80 2.52 -16.53
N ARG A 249 5.87 2.10 -17.23
CA ARG A 249 7.25 2.48 -16.90
C ARG A 249 7.54 3.98 -17.01
N LYS A 250 6.69 4.72 -17.72
CA LYS A 250 6.78 6.17 -17.89
C LYS A 250 5.78 6.94 -17.02
N GLY A 251 4.89 6.25 -16.30
CA GLY A 251 3.76 6.87 -15.61
C GLY A 251 2.67 7.42 -16.56
N GLU A 252 2.58 6.92 -17.79
CA GLU A 252 1.65 7.42 -18.84
C GLU A 252 0.56 6.38 -19.21
N HIS A 253 0.38 5.32 -18.40
CA HIS A 253 -0.54 4.22 -18.73
C HIS A 253 -2.01 4.62 -18.66
N ASP A 254 -2.35 5.59 -17.81
CA ASP A 254 -3.66 6.22 -17.66
C ASP A 254 -4.11 6.99 -18.93
N GLN A 255 -3.17 7.50 -19.73
CA GLN A 255 -3.43 8.22 -20.98
C GLN A 255 -3.78 7.29 -22.17
N ARG A 256 -4.08 6.01 -21.93
CA ARG A 256 -4.41 5.04 -22.98
C ARG A 256 -5.93 4.91 -23.11
N ASP A 257 -6.41 4.81 -24.35
CA ASP A 257 -7.84 4.61 -24.62
C ASP A 257 -8.41 3.28 -24.08
N ASP A 258 -7.53 2.30 -23.82
CA ASP A 258 -7.88 1.00 -23.22
C ASP A 258 -7.66 0.95 -21.69
N VAL A 259 -7.48 2.10 -21.05
CA VAL A 259 -7.42 2.26 -19.60
C VAL A 259 -8.47 3.27 -19.18
N LEU A 260 -9.31 2.88 -18.23
CA LEU A 260 -10.25 3.80 -17.57
C LEU A 260 -9.66 4.20 -16.22
N SER A 261 -9.57 5.50 -15.96
CA SER A 261 -9.27 6.08 -14.66
C SER A 261 -10.50 6.82 -14.15
N LEU A 262 -11.01 6.41 -13.00
CA LEU A 262 -12.29 6.85 -12.45
C LEU A 262 -12.14 7.12 -10.95
N ARG A 263 -12.94 8.04 -10.41
CA ARG A 263 -12.98 8.34 -8.98
C ARG A 263 -14.38 8.21 -8.41
N GLY A 264 -14.50 7.66 -7.20
CA GLY A 264 -15.77 7.42 -6.53
C GLY A 264 -15.58 7.00 -5.07
N THR A 265 -16.64 6.64 -4.36
CA THR A 265 -16.57 6.34 -2.91
C THR A 265 -16.70 4.86 -2.59
N SER A 266 -17.19 4.07 -3.53
CA SER A 266 -17.42 2.63 -3.38
C SER A 266 -17.23 1.92 -4.70
N VAL A 267 -16.58 0.76 -4.67
CA VAL A 267 -16.34 -0.07 -5.84
C VAL A 267 -16.68 -1.52 -5.54
N LYS A 268 -17.39 -2.15 -6.48
CA LYS A 268 -17.71 -3.58 -6.43
C LYS A 268 -17.18 -4.26 -7.70
N VAL A 269 -16.47 -5.35 -7.52
CA VAL A 269 -15.95 -6.18 -8.61
C VAL A 269 -16.59 -7.56 -8.50
N SER A 270 -17.16 -8.07 -9.59
CA SER A 270 -17.80 -9.39 -9.64
C SER A 270 -17.67 -10.06 -11.00
N GLY A 271 -17.77 -11.39 -11.09
CA GLY A 271 -17.73 -12.12 -12.37
C GLY A 271 -16.96 -13.44 -12.28
N ASP A 272 -15.96 -13.58 -13.16
CA ASP A 272 -15.01 -14.70 -13.12
C ASP A 272 -14.30 -14.81 -11.75
N GLU A 273 -13.75 -15.99 -11.45
CA GLU A 273 -12.92 -16.15 -10.26
C GLU A 273 -11.62 -15.35 -10.37
N PHE A 274 -11.39 -14.47 -9.40
CA PHE A 274 -10.22 -13.62 -9.35
C PHE A 274 -9.49 -13.71 -8.01
N TRP A 275 -8.18 -13.54 -8.06
CA TRP A 275 -7.38 -13.28 -6.88
C TRP A 275 -7.25 -11.79 -6.69
N LEU A 276 -7.14 -11.35 -5.44
CA LEU A 276 -6.86 -9.96 -5.11
C LEU A 276 -5.61 -9.84 -4.24
N SER A 277 -4.95 -8.70 -4.33
CA SER A 277 -3.79 -8.31 -3.53
C SER A 277 -4.11 -6.99 -2.87
N ALA A 278 -4.27 -6.95 -1.55
CA ALA A 278 -4.52 -5.73 -0.78
C ALA A 278 -3.29 -5.43 0.10
N ASP A 279 -2.66 -4.26 -0.08
CA ASP A 279 -1.38 -3.89 0.57
C ASP A 279 -0.27 -4.96 0.45
N GLY A 280 -0.32 -5.76 -0.62
CA GLY A 280 0.60 -6.87 -0.87
C GLY A 280 0.18 -8.22 -0.27
N GLU A 281 -0.86 -8.28 0.56
CA GLU A 281 -1.48 -9.51 1.04
C GLU A 281 -2.43 -10.10 0.00
N ILE A 282 -2.30 -11.40 -0.28
CA ILE A 282 -3.04 -12.07 -1.36
C ILE A 282 -4.16 -12.92 -0.78
N SER A 283 -5.37 -12.74 -1.31
CA SER A 283 -6.55 -13.53 -0.94
C SER A 283 -7.39 -13.94 -2.15
N GLY A 284 -8.32 -14.87 -1.93
CA GLY A 284 -9.19 -15.47 -2.95
C GLY A 284 -8.89 -16.96 -3.23
N PRO A 285 -9.40 -17.51 -4.35
CA PRO A 285 -10.15 -16.81 -5.38
C PRO A 285 -11.54 -16.37 -4.86
N GLU A 286 -11.97 -15.20 -5.31
CA GLU A 286 -13.29 -14.61 -5.05
C GLU A 286 -14.08 -14.50 -6.35
N ARG A 287 -15.41 -14.43 -6.25
CA ARG A 287 -16.30 -14.13 -7.39
C ARG A 287 -16.98 -12.76 -7.29
N SER A 288 -16.94 -12.18 -6.10
CA SER A 288 -17.47 -10.86 -5.79
C SER A 288 -16.70 -10.31 -4.62
N ARG A 289 -16.35 -9.03 -4.68
CA ARG A 289 -15.79 -8.29 -3.54
C ARG A 289 -16.15 -6.82 -3.70
N SER A 290 -16.45 -6.15 -2.60
CA SER A 290 -16.67 -4.71 -2.58
C SER A 290 -15.78 -4.01 -1.56
N TRP A 291 -15.43 -2.78 -1.90
CA TRP A 291 -14.64 -1.86 -1.10
C TRP A 291 -15.34 -0.51 -1.05
N ARG A 292 -15.26 0.15 0.09
CA ARG A 292 -15.72 1.52 0.29
C ARG A 292 -14.62 2.35 0.92
N LEU A 293 -14.65 3.64 0.68
CA LEU A 293 -13.83 4.58 1.41
C LEU A 293 -14.50 4.95 2.73
N GLU A 294 -13.71 5.03 3.79
CA GLU A 294 -14.04 5.69 5.04
C GLU A 294 -13.25 6.99 5.10
N ARG A 295 -13.96 8.10 4.92
CA ARG A 295 -13.36 9.43 4.87
C ARG A 295 -12.85 9.85 6.25
N ALA A 296 -11.66 10.45 6.32
CA ALA A 296 -11.01 10.95 7.53
C ALA A 296 -11.01 9.91 8.66
N ALA A 297 -10.67 8.66 8.31
CA ALA A 297 -10.73 7.51 9.21
C ALA A 297 -9.72 7.60 10.37
N TYR A 298 -8.60 8.29 10.16
CA TYR A 298 -7.59 8.56 11.18
C TYR A 298 -6.86 9.87 10.93
N SER A 299 -6.02 10.28 11.87
CA SER A 299 -5.13 11.43 11.70
C SER A 299 -3.68 10.97 11.55
N MET A 300 -2.95 11.58 10.63
CA MET A 300 -1.53 11.35 10.44
C MET A 300 -0.74 12.65 10.46
N ILE A 301 0.45 12.64 11.05
CA ILE A 301 1.39 13.77 10.99
C ILE A 301 1.98 13.81 9.57
N LEU A 302 1.60 14.84 8.82
CA LEU A 302 1.98 15.06 7.42
C LEU A 302 2.58 16.47 7.24
N PRO A 303 3.27 16.75 6.11
CA PRO A 303 3.69 18.10 5.78
C PRO A 303 2.50 19.07 5.69
N ALA A 304 2.76 20.34 6.03
CA ALA A 304 1.81 21.43 5.91
C ALA A 304 1.53 21.80 4.44
#